data_AF-A0A1G1PQC0-F1
#
_entry.id   AF-A0A1G1PQC0-F1
#
_cell.length_a   1.000
_cell.length_b   1.000
_cell.length_c   1.000
_cell.angle_alpha   90.00
_cell.angle_beta   90.00
_cell.angle_gamma   90.00
#
_symmetry.space_group_name_H-M   'P 1'
#
loop_
_entity.id
_entity.type
_entity.pdbx_description
1 polymer ?
#
loop_
_entity_poly.entity_id
_entity_poly.type
_entity_poly.pdbx_seq_one_letter_code
_entity_poly.pdbx_strand_id
1 'polypeptide(L)' 'MLDRNVVKEFLEAALRERRIKIPNGISKMSLTETFCQFTEDDYYEWIKDNFKTFFDHGTPDWNWIRERISHYSKI' A
#
# COMPACT_ATOMS: atom_id res chain seq x y z
N MET A 1 -4.26 1.15 9.18
CA MET A 1 -2.83 1.33 9.48
C MET A 1 -2.20 -0.02 9.70
N LEU A 2 -1.01 -0.23 9.13
CA LEU A 2 -0.20 -1.42 9.27
C LEU A 2 0.15 -1.66 10.75
N ASP A 3 0.14 -2.93 11.15
CA ASP A 3 0.63 -3.32 12.46
C ASP A 3 2.16 -3.21 12.48
N ARG A 4 2.69 -2.32 13.33
CA ARG A 4 4.13 -2.05 13.41
C ARG A 4 4.93 -3.26 13.88
N ASN A 5 4.36 -4.12 14.73
CA ASN A 5 5.06 -5.32 15.20
C ASN A 5 5.18 -6.35 14.08
N VAL A 6 4.10 -6.58 13.33
CA VAL A 6 4.11 -7.48 12.16
C VAL A 6 5.08 -6.97 11.09
N VAL A 7 5.04 -5.67 10.80
CA VAL A 7 5.97 -5.06 9.82
C VAL A 7 7.42 -5.16 10.28
N LYS A 8 7.69 -4.93 11.57
CA LYS A 8 9.04 -5.08 12.12
C LYS A 8 9.56 -6.51 11.96
N GLU A 9 8.76 -7.51 12.32
CA GLU A 9 9.14 -8.92 12.17
C GLU A 9 9.41 -9.29 10.71
N PHE A 10 8.54 -8.83 9.80
CA PHE A 10 8.73 -8.98 8.37
C PHE A 10 10.04 -8.34 7.89
N LEU A 11 10.30 -7.08 8.25
CA LEU A 11 11.52 -6.37 7.85
C LEU A 11 12.78 -7.05 8.41
N GLU A 12 12.76 -7.47 9.67
CA GLU A 12 13.89 -8.19 10.27
C GLU A 12 14.17 -9.53 9.58
N ALA A 13 13.12 -10.28 9.21
CA ALA A 13 13.26 -11.52 8.45
C ALA A 13 13.80 -11.28 7.04
N ALA A 14 13.20 -10.34 6.30
CA ALA A 14 13.56 -10.03 4.93
C ALA A 14 14.99 -9.47 4.80
N LEU A 15 15.39 -8.56 5.71
CA LEU A 15 16.74 -8.01 5.72
C LEU A 15 17.79 -9.07 6.06
N ARG A 16 17.48 -9.97 7.01
CA ARG A 16 18.36 -11.08 7.39
C ARG A 16 18.56 -12.06 6.23
N GLU A 17 17.48 -12.47 5.58
CA GLU A 17 17.51 -13.37 4.42
C GLU A 17 18.38 -12.79 3.30
N ARG A 18 18.21 -11.49 3.01
CA ARG A 18 18.96 -10.76 1.98
C ARG A 18 20.36 -10.34 2.42
N ARG A 19 20.78 -10.67 3.66
CA ARG A 19 22.06 -10.28 4.27
C ARG A 19 22.29 -8.75 4.25
N ILE A 20 21.22 -7.97 4.32
CA ILE A 20 21.27 -6.51 4.37
C ILE A 20 21.44 -6.10 5.83
N LYS A 21 22.53 -5.40 6.13
CA LYS A 21 22.78 -4.83 7.46
C LYS A 21 22.18 -3.44 7.55
N ILE A 22 21.47 -3.16 8.65
CA ILE A 22 21.03 -1.80 8.96
C ILE A 22 22.27 -0.97 9.32
N PRO A 23 22.51 0.18 8.66
CA PRO A 23 23.63 1.05 8.97
C PRO A 23 23.59 1.57 10.41
N ASN A 24 24.78 1.84 10.97
CA ASN A 24 24.88 2.49 12.27
C ASN A 24 24.16 3.85 12.24
N GLY A 25 23.42 4.17 13.30
CA GLY A 25 22.64 5.41 13.40
C GLY A 25 21.18 5.28 12.94
N ILE A 26 20.79 4.18 12.27
CA ILE A 26 19.39 3.90 11.97
C ILE A 26 18.85 2.89 12.97
N SER A 27 17.89 3.31 13.78
CA SER A 27 17.20 2.39 14.70
C SER A 27 16.20 1.53 13.94
N LYS A 28 16.03 0.27 14.36
CA LYS A 28 15.01 -0.63 13.79
C LYS A 28 13.61 -0.03 13.90
N MET A 29 13.32 0.63 15.01
CA MET A 29 12.02 1.27 15.25
C MET A 29 11.76 2.41 14.26
N SER A 30 12.74 3.28 14.05
CA SER A 30 12.65 4.36 13.06
C SER A 30 12.44 3.81 11.66
N LEU A 31 13.21 2.78 11.28
CA LEU A 31 13.06 2.12 9.99
C LEU A 31 11.66 1.53 9.80
N THR A 32 11.14 0.81 10.80
CA THR A 32 9.78 0.25 10.77
C THR A 32 8.73 1.35 10.63
N GLU A 33 8.80 2.40 11.45
CA GLU A 33 7.78 3.46 11.41
C GLU A 33 7.80 4.21 10.08
N THR A 34 8.99 4.56 9.58
CA THR A 34 9.13 5.21 8.27
C THR A 34 8.65 4.31 7.14
N PHE A 35 8.94 3.01 7.18
CA PHE A 35 8.45 2.09 6.17
C PHE A 35 6.93 1.95 6.19
N CYS A 36 6.32 1.90 7.38
CA CYS A 36 4.86 1.89 7.52
C CYS A 36 4.25 3.16 6.92
N GLN A 37 4.75 4.34 7.28
CA GLN A 37 4.26 5.62 6.77
C GLN A 37 4.39 5.71 5.26
N PHE A 38 5.58 5.37 4.72
CA PHE A 38 5.82 5.35 3.28
C PHE A 38 4.81 4.45 2.54
N THR A 39 4.57 3.24 3.07
CA THR A 39 3.64 2.27 2.46
C THR A 39 2.19 2.75 2.55
N GLU A 40 1.81 3.34 3.69
CA GLU A 40 0.47 3.88 3.91
C GLU A 40 0.20 5.07 2.98
N ASP A 41 1.15 6.01 2.87
CA ASP A 41 1.05 7.18 1.99
C ASP A 41 0.92 6.76 0.52
N ASP A 42 1.78 5.85 0.05
CA ASP A 42 1.73 5.33 -1.33
C ASP A 42 0.39 4.64 -1.62
N TYR A 43 -0.12 3.84 -0.68
CA TYR A 43 -1.42 3.21 -0.81
C TYR A 43 -2.57 4.23 -0.93
N TYR A 44 -2.53 5.31 -0.15
CA TYR A 44 -3.54 6.36 -0.23
C TYR A 44 -3.46 7.14 -1.56
N GLU A 45 -2.27 7.45 -2.06
CA GLU A 45 -2.12 8.10 -3.37
C GLU A 45 -2.60 7.17 -4.50
N TRP A 46 -2.25 5.89 -4.45
CA TRP A 46 -2.73 4.90 -5.41
C TRP A 46 -4.27 4.79 -5.42
N ILE A 47 -4.92 4.84 -4.25
CA ILE A 47 -6.39 4.90 -4.18
C ILE A 47 -6.93 6.16 -4.87
N LYS A 48 -6.34 7.33 -4.61
CA LYS A 48 -6.82 8.60 -5.18
C LYS A 48 -6.73 8.58 -6.70
N ASP A 49 -5.64 8.06 -7.25
CA ASP A 49 -5.45 8.00 -8.70
C ASP A 49 -6.37 6.96 -9.36
N ASN A 50 -6.60 5.82 -8.69
CA ASN A 50 -7.60 4.87 -9.15
C ASN A 50 -9.02 5.41 -9.05
N PHE A 51 -9.34 6.18 -8.01
CA PHE A 51 -10.65 6.83 -7.90
C PHE A 51 -10.89 7.76 -9.09
N LYS A 52 -9.92 8.60 -9.43
CA LYS A 52 -9.99 9.44 -10.64
C LYS A 52 -10.19 8.59 -11.89
N THR A 53 -9.40 7.53 -12.07
CA THR A 53 -9.51 6.67 -13.24
C THR A 53 -10.87 5.95 -13.31
N PHE A 54 -11.43 5.55 -12.16
CA PHE A 54 -12.67 4.78 -12.10
C PHE A 54 -13.92 5.66 -12.27
N PHE A 55 -13.90 6.89 -11.75
CA PHE A 55 -15.07 7.78 -11.70
C PHE A 55 -14.97 9.01 -12.60
N ASP A 56 -13.79 9.41 -13.04
CA ASP A 56 -13.54 10.75 -13.58
C ASP A 56 -13.25 10.72 -15.10
N HIS A 57 -14.14 10.08 -15.86
CA HIS A 57 -14.19 10.17 -17.32
C HIS A 57 -14.98 11.43 -17.79
N GLY A 58 -14.78 12.58 -17.15
CA GLY A 58 -15.46 13.86 -17.44
C GLY A 58 -16.80 14.07 -16.72
N THR A 59 -17.44 12.98 -16.28
CA THR A 59 -18.55 12.86 -15.30
C THR A 59 -18.66 11.37 -14.95
N PRO A 60 -19.14 10.97 -13.75
CA PRO A 60 -19.26 9.56 -13.41
C PRO A 60 -20.14 8.77 -14.41
N ASP A 61 -19.53 7.88 -15.18
CA ASP A 61 -20.23 6.95 -16.06
C ASP A 61 -20.76 5.76 -15.24
N TRP A 62 -22.02 5.86 -14.84
CA TRP A 62 -22.66 4.81 -14.05
C TRP A 62 -22.92 3.52 -14.83
N ASN A 63 -22.96 3.54 -16.16
CA ASN A 63 -23.09 2.30 -16.94
C ASN A 63 -21.79 1.51 -16.91
N TRP A 64 -20.67 2.19 -17.15
CA TRP A 64 -19.34 1.62 -16.94
C TRP A 64 -19.17 1.01 -15.54
N ILE A 65 -19.57 1.76 -14.50
CA ILE A 65 -19.47 1.28 -13.11
C ILE A 65 -20.32 0.03 -12.89
N ARG A 66 -21.57 -0.01 -13.40
CA ARG A 66 -22.43 -1.20 -13.31
C ARG A 66 -21.83 -2.40 -14.03
N GLU A 67 -21.21 -2.20 -15.19
CA GLU A 67 -20.50 -3.26 -15.92
C GLU A 67 -19.32 -3.80 -15.10
N ARG A 68 -18.53 -2.93 -14.48
CA ARG A 68 -17.44 -3.34 -13.58
C ARG A 68 -17.95 -4.11 -12.36
N ILE A 69 -19.02 -3.65 -11.72
CA ILE A 69 -19.67 -4.37 -10.61
C ILE A 69 -20.09 -5.77 -11.09
N SER A 70 -20.83 -5.87 -12.18
CA SER A 70 -21.27 -7.15 -12.75
C SER A 70 -20.11 -8.08 -13.11
N HIS A 71 -19.02 -7.53 -13.65
CA HIS A 71 -17.82 -8.30 -13.98
C HIS A 71 -17.15 -8.93 -12.75
N TYR A 72 -16.97 -8.15 -11.66
CA TYR A 72 -16.27 -8.62 -10.47
C TYR A 72 -17.15 -9.37 -9.46
N SER A 73 -18.49 -9.26 -9.54
CA SER A 73 -19.42 -9.95 -8.63
C SER A 73 -19.90 -11.32 -9.13
N LYS A 74 -19.51 -11.74 -10.34
CA LYS A 74 -19.74 -13.09 -10.88
C LYS A 74 -18.75 -14.13 -10.30
N ILE A 75 -18.58 -14.13 -8.98
CA ILE A 75 -17.86 -15.17 -8.25
C ILE A 75 -18.78 -16.39 -8.08
#